data_AF-A0A425WIE1-F1
#
_entry.id   AF-A0A425WIE1-F1
#
_cell.length_a   1.000
_cell.length_b   1.000
_cell.length_c   1.000
_cell.angle_alpha   90.00
_cell.angle_beta   90.00
_cell.angle_gamma   90.00
#
_symmetry.space_group_name_H-M   'P 1'
#
loop_
_entity.id
_entity.type
_entity.pdbx_description
1 polymer ?
#
loop_
_entity_poly.entity_id
_entity_poly.type
_entity_poly.pdbx_seq_one_letter_code
_entity_poly.pdbx_strand_id
1 'polypeptide(L)'
;MTDKYYFETDPQIRQQLLAESGEERAKELFLIRHSDEKTGEKNLGRDRYLWFLMCLDILVRQRPFFVKREAKKVKKTLNALTGSAGVDQFFIDEMRNAAMRLFSTSGTKGEGQRLLGFGSVSDEYKIADQCMDAWRIIYGAPQVLNMDEELAPVSNAVKEAYCLVDDLAADRLEELREKLSRKGK
;
A
#
# COMPACT_ATOMS: atom_id res chain seq x y z
N MET A 1 11.44 -2.33 19.72
CA MET A 1 11.82 -1.29 18.73
C MET A 1 10.98 -1.46 17.48
N THR A 2 10.96 -2.68 16.95
CA THR A 2 10.10 -3.21 15.89
C THR A 2 8.66 -2.66 15.94
N ASP A 3 7.88 -2.90 17.00
CA ASP A 3 6.45 -2.52 16.95
C ASP A 3 6.23 -1.01 16.83
N LYS A 4 6.81 -0.20 17.72
CA LYS A 4 6.60 1.27 17.71
C LYS A 4 7.02 1.90 16.38
N TYR A 5 8.10 1.44 15.78
CA TYR A 5 8.58 1.94 14.49
C TYR A 5 7.63 1.62 13.33
N TYR A 6 7.07 0.41 13.31
CA TYR A 6 6.19 -0.04 12.23
C TYR A 6 4.73 0.40 12.41
N PHE A 7 4.31 0.80 13.61
CA PHE A 7 3.02 1.46 13.85
C PHE A 7 3.06 2.98 13.65
N GLU A 8 4.24 3.60 13.78
CA GLU A 8 4.39 5.03 13.50
C GLU A 8 4.31 5.31 12.00
N THR A 9 3.52 6.31 11.58
CA THR A 9 3.34 6.67 10.16
C THR A 9 4.01 7.99 9.78
N ASP A 10 4.43 8.79 10.77
CA ASP A 10 5.19 10.03 10.57
C ASP A 10 6.67 9.72 10.21
N PRO A 11 7.16 10.11 9.01
CA PRO A 11 8.53 9.81 8.58
C PRO A 11 9.63 10.41 9.47
N GLN A 12 9.39 11.56 10.10
CA GLN A 12 10.34 12.24 10.97
C GLN A 12 10.48 11.48 12.29
N ILE A 13 9.37 11.06 12.89
CA ILE A 13 9.39 10.25 14.11
C ILE A 13 10.03 8.88 13.82
N ARG A 14 9.68 8.24 12.70
CA ARG A 14 10.31 6.98 12.26
C ARG A 14 11.82 7.11 12.10
N GLN A 15 12.31 8.21 11.55
CA GLN A 15 13.75 8.47 11.44
C GLN A 15 14.44 8.58 12.80
N GLN A 16 13.80 9.25 13.77
CA GLN A 16 14.32 9.35 15.14
C GLN A 16 14.39 7.98 15.82
N LEU A 17 13.31 7.19 15.73
CA LEU A 17 13.26 5.83 16.25
C LEU A 17 14.34 4.92 15.65
N LEU A 18 14.67 5.11 14.36
CA LEU A 18 15.77 4.38 13.71
C LEU A 18 17.16 4.87 14.11
N ALA A 19 17.33 6.15 14.42
CA ALA A 19 18.62 6.66 14.89
C ALA A 19 18.98 6.05 16.26
N GLU A 20 17.97 5.75 17.06
CA GLU A 20 18.08 5.02 18.33
C GLU A 20 18.23 3.50 18.13
N SER A 21 18.12 3.01 16.89
CA SER A 21 18.21 1.59 16.52
C SER A 21 19.58 1.12 16.07
N GLY A 22 19.87 -0.16 16.36
CA GLY A 22 20.92 -0.93 15.71
C GLY A 22 20.44 -1.77 14.52
N GLU A 23 19.19 -1.61 14.08
CA GLU A 23 18.58 -2.46 13.05
C GLU A 23 18.92 -1.96 11.63
N GLU A 24 20.06 -2.41 11.10
CA GLU A 24 20.57 -1.98 9.78
C GLU A 24 19.60 -2.27 8.63
N ARG A 25 18.82 -3.36 8.73
CA ARG A 25 17.83 -3.70 7.71
C ARG A 25 16.68 -2.70 7.65
N ALA A 26 16.16 -2.27 8.80
CA ALA A 26 15.14 -1.24 8.86
C ALA A 26 15.66 0.11 8.33
N LYS A 27 16.94 0.44 8.62
CA LYS A 27 17.60 1.64 8.06
C LYS A 27 17.71 1.58 6.53
N GLU A 28 18.14 0.45 5.97
CA GLU A 28 18.20 0.25 4.52
C GLU A 28 16.84 0.48 3.87
N LEU A 29 15.79 -0.17 4.37
CA LEU A 29 14.45 -0.06 3.81
C LEU A 29 13.86 1.35 3.97
N PHE A 30 14.15 2.03 5.07
CA PHE A 30 13.77 3.42 5.27
C PHE A 30 14.43 4.35 4.24
N LEU A 31 15.72 4.14 3.96
CA LEU A 31 16.41 4.88 2.90
C LEU A 31 15.79 4.59 1.52
N ILE A 32 15.49 3.33 1.22
CA ILE A 32 14.80 2.93 -0.01
C ILE A 32 13.42 3.61 -0.11
N ARG A 33 12.66 3.68 0.98
CA ARG A 33 11.32 4.28 1.04
C ARG A 33 11.34 5.77 0.70
N HIS A 34 12.37 6.46 1.19
CA HIS A 34 12.50 7.90 1.11
C HIS A 34 13.60 8.36 0.13
N SER A 35 14.05 7.53 -0.80
CA SER A 35 15.04 7.95 -1.81
C SER A 35 14.39 8.45 -3.11
N ASP A 36 15.07 9.36 -3.80
CA ASP A 36 14.80 9.67 -5.19
C ASP A 36 15.43 8.61 -6.11
N GLU A 37 14.65 7.97 -6.98
CA GLU A 37 15.16 6.93 -7.89
C GLU A 37 16.19 7.43 -8.92
N LYS A 38 16.18 8.73 -9.22
CA LYS A 38 17.09 9.38 -10.19
C LYS A 38 18.34 9.92 -9.52
N THR A 39 18.20 10.57 -8.36
CA THR A 39 19.32 11.26 -7.69
C THR A 39 19.90 10.48 -6.52
N GLY A 40 19.16 9.51 -5.96
CA GLY A 40 19.52 8.79 -4.74
C GLY A 40 19.35 9.62 -3.46
N GLU A 41 18.93 10.88 -3.58
CA GLU A 41 18.83 11.79 -2.43
C GLU A 41 17.66 11.41 -1.53
N LYS A 42 17.86 11.54 -0.22
CA LYS A 42 16.83 11.30 0.79
C LYS A 42 15.83 12.45 0.80
N ASN A 43 14.54 12.14 0.65
CA ASN A 43 13.41 13.05 0.74
C ASN A 43 12.26 12.40 1.53
N LEU A 44 12.02 12.89 2.75
CA LEU A 44 10.97 12.38 3.64
C LEU A 44 9.54 12.66 3.13
N GLY A 45 9.37 13.62 2.21
CA GLY A 45 8.10 13.88 1.53
C GLY A 45 7.73 12.83 0.49
N ARG A 46 8.67 11.93 0.14
CA ARG A 46 8.39 10.78 -0.74
C ARG A 46 8.14 9.53 0.06
N ASP A 47 7.26 8.68 -0.44
CA ASP A 47 6.98 7.38 0.14
C ASP A 47 6.80 6.38 -1.00
N ARG A 48 7.88 5.70 -1.38
CA ARG A 48 7.88 4.79 -2.53
C ARG A 48 7.00 3.57 -2.32
N TYR A 49 6.79 3.15 -1.07
CA TYR A 49 5.92 2.04 -0.71
C TYR A 49 4.46 2.44 -0.87
N LEU A 50 4.07 3.60 -0.32
CA LEU A 50 2.73 4.15 -0.51
C LEU A 50 2.43 4.40 -1.99
N TRP A 51 3.38 4.98 -2.73
CA TRP A 51 3.24 5.20 -4.16
C TRP A 51 3.04 3.89 -4.92
N PHE A 52 3.79 2.84 -4.58
CA PHE A 52 3.65 1.52 -5.19
C PHE A 52 2.24 0.95 -4.97
N LEU A 53 1.70 1.02 -3.75
CA LEU A 53 0.32 0.61 -3.46
C LEU A 53 -0.71 1.39 -4.30
N MET A 54 -0.54 2.71 -4.41
CA MET A 54 -1.41 3.55 -5.26
C MET A 54 -1.32 3.16 -6.74
N CYS A 55 -0.12 2.83 -7.24
CA CYS A 55 0.05 2.36 -8.61
C CYS A 55 -0.68 1.03 -8.86
N LEU A 56 -0.68 0.10 -7.91
CA LEU A 56 -1.42 -1.16 -8.03
C LEU A 56 -2.93 -0.91 -8.12
N ASP A 57 -3.48 -0.03 -7.27
CA ASP A 57 -4.90 0.37 -7.33
C ASP A 57 -5.26 1.00 -8.69
N ILE A 58 -4.49 2.00 -9.11
CA ILE A 58 -4.70 2.72 -10.38
C ILE A 58 -4.64 1.77 -11.58
N LEU A 59 -3.72 0.81 -11.56
CA LEU A 59 -3.56 -0.17 -12.63
C LEU A 59 -4.85 -0.99 -12.84
N VAL A 60 -5.48 -1.45 -11.75
CA VAL A 60 -6.74 -2.20 -11.84
C VAL A 60 -7.87 -1.30 -12.37
N ARG A 61 -7.92 -0.02 -11.94
CA ARG A 61 -8.89 0.95 -12.45
C ARG A 61 -8.73 1.21 -13.95
N GLN A 62 -7.49 1.27 -14.44
CA GLN A 62 -7.19 1.60 -15.84
C GLN A 62 -7.36 0.42 -16.81
N ARG A 63 -7.35 -0.83 -16.33
CA ARG A 63 -7.45 -2.05 -17.15
C ARG A 63 -6.43 -2.04 -18.31
N PRO A 64 -5.13 -2.23 -18.02
CA PRO A 64 -4.07 -2.02 -19.00
C PRO A 64 -4.18 -2.96 -20.20
N PHE A 65 -4.03 -2.41 -21.40
CA PHE A 65 -3.99 -3.20 -22.63
C PHE A 65 -2.72 -4.05 -22.74
N PHE A 66 -1.59 -3.56 -22.20
CA PHE A 66 -0.29 -4.23 -22.27
C PHE A 66 0.12 -4.86 -20.92
N VAL A 67 -0.67 -5.84 -20.46
CA VAL A 67 -0.50 -6.52 -19.15
C VAL A 67 0.94 -6.96 -18.89
N LYS A 68 1.60 -7.65 -19.86
CA LYS A 68 2.99 -8.13 -19.70
C LYS A 68 3.99 -7.01 -19.43
N ARG A 69 3.79 -5.82 -20.02
CA ARG A 69 4.66 -4.66 -19.83
C ARG A 69 4.50 -4.10 -18.41
N GLU A 70 3.25 -4.00 -17.95
CA GLU A 70 2.97 -3.52 -16.60
C GLU A 70 3.45 -4.51 -15.53
N ALA A 71 3.26 -5.82 -15.74
CA ALA A 71 3.79 -6.86 -14.85
C ALA A 71 5.32 -6.76 -14.71
N LYS A 72 6.04 -6.52 -15.81
CA LYS A 72 7.50 -6.30 -15.76
C LYS A 72 7.89 -5.05 -14.96
N LYS A 73 7.11 -3.96 -15.06
CA LYS A 73 7.35 -2.75 -14.26
C LYS A 73 7.08 -3.01 -12.78
N VAL A 74 5.95 -3.62 -12.45
CA VAL A 74 5.58 -3.98 -11.07
C VAL A 74 6.64 -4.87 -10.44
N LYS A 75 7.09 -5.92 -11.15
CA LYS A 75 8.17 -6.80 -10.69
C LYS A 75 9.49 -6.04 -10.47
N LYS A 76 9.85 -5.12 -11.38
CA LYS A 76 11.04 -4.28 -11.22
C LYS A 76 10.94 -3.38 -9.99
N THR A 77 9.80 -2.72 -9.79
CA THR A 77 9.57 -1.84 -8.64
C THR A 77 9.59 -2.65 -7.34
N LEU A 78 8.92 -3.81 -7.29
CA LEU A 78 8.92 -4.70 -6.14
C LEU A 78 10.35 -5.09 -5.74
N ASN A 79 11.16 -5.57 -6.69
CA ASN A 79 12.56 -5.92 -6.44
C ASN A 79 13.40 -4.73 -5.94
N ALA A 80 13.09 -3.51 -6.38
CA ALA A 80 13.79 -2.31 -5.92
C ALA A 80 13.37 -1.91 -4.50
N LEU A 81 12.12 -2.17 -4.11
CA LEU A 81 11.61 -1.89 -2.76
C LEU A 81 12.12 -2.90 -1.74
N THR A 82 12.27 -4.17 -2.13
CA THR A 82 12.78 -5.21 -1.24
C THR A 82 14.26 -5.02 -0.87
N GLY A 83 15.00 -4.19 -1.59
CA GLY A 83 16.42 -3.96 -1.34
C GLY A 83 17.26 -5.23 -1.49
N SER A 84 18.37 -5.29 -0.76
CA SER A 84 19.39 -6.34 -0.91
C SER A 84 18.94 -7.74 -0.48
N ALA A 85 18.10 -7.83 0.57
CA ALA A 85 17.70 -9.11 1.15
C ALA A 85 16.48 -9.76 0.49
N GLY A 86 15.82 -9.08 -0.46
CA GLY A 86 14.56 -9.56 -1.04
C GLY A 86 13.39 -9.45 -0.05
N VAL A 87 12.38 -10.29 -0.24
CA VAL A 87 11.18 -10.30 0.61
C VAL A 87 11.52 -10.94 1.97
N ASP A 88 11.51 -10.13 3.02
CA ASP A 88 11.69 -10.54 4.41
C ASP A 88 10.63 -9.88 5.31
N GLN A 89 10.68 -10.18 6.62
CA GLN A 89 9.71 -9.63 7.57
C GLN A 89 9.77 -8.10 7.65
N PHE A 90 10.97 -7.50 7.58
CA PHE A 90 11.15 -6.05 7.57
C PHE A 90 10.44 -5.39 6.38
N PHE A 91 10.54 -5.98 5.20
CA PHE A 91 9.80 -5.52 4.02
C PHE A 91 8.27 -5.67 4.20
N ILE A 92 7.81 -6.79 4.75
CA ILE A 92 6.38 -7.00 5.02
C ILE A 92 5.86 -5.94 5.99
N ASP A 93 6.62 -5.61 7.03
CA ASP A 93 6.22 -4.59 8.01
C ASP A 93 6.24 -3.17 7.42
N GLU A 94 7.18 -2.84 6.50
CA GLU A 94 7.14 -1.59 5.72
C GLU A 94 5.89 -1.51 4.83
N MET A 95 5.52 -2.61 4.17
CA MET A 95 4.32 -2.69 3.35
C MET A 95 3.05 -2.52 4.20
N ARG A 96 2.99 -3.16 5.37
CA ARG A 96 1.88 -3.01 6.32
C ARG A 96 1.76 -1.55 6.78
N ASN A 97 2.90 -0.92 7.11
CA ASN A 97 2.94 0.50 7.47
C ASN A 97 2.46 1.42 6.34
N ALA A 98 2.91 1.20 5.11
CA ALA A 98 2.45 1.97 3.96
C ALA A 98 0.95 1.78 3.70
N ALA A 99 0.42 0.57 3.90
CA ALA A 99 -1.01 0.29 3.78
C ALA A 99 -1.82 0.98 4.89
N MET A 100 -1.34 1.00 6.15
CA MET A 100 -1.98 1.76 7.23
C MET A 100 -2.05 3.26 6.87
N ARG A 101 -0.98 3.82 6.32
CA ARG A 101 -0.95 5.21 5.84
C ARG A 101 -1.90 5.45 4.65
N LEU A 102 -2.01 4.49 3.74
CA LEU A 102 -2.99 4.55 2.64
C LEU A 102 -4.42 4.62 3.18
N PHE A 103 -4.76 3.79 4.17
CA PHE A 103 -6.11 3.76 4.74
C PHE A 103 -6.41 4.97 5.62
N SER A 104 -5.44 5.49 6.38
CA SER A 104 -5.65 6.71 7.17
C SER A 104 -5.85 7.97 6.32
N THR A 105 -5.28 8.01 5.10
CA THR A 105 -5.36 9.17 4.19
C THR A 105 -6.45 9.06 3.11
N SER A 106 -6.95 7.86 2.82
CA SER A 106 -8.07 7.67 1.87
C SER A 106 -9.40 8.28 2.38
N GLY A 107 -9.50 8.61 3.67
CA GLY A 107 -10.59 9.42 4.22
C GLY A 107 -10.51 10.93 3.89
N THR A 108 -9.35 11.44 3.46
CA THR A 108 -9.13 12.86 3.11
C THR A 108 -9.01 13.12 1.61
N LYS A 109 -9.07 12.09 0.75
CA LYS A 109 -9.14 12.27 -0.72
C LYS A 109 -10.37 13.09 -1.17
N GLY A 110 -11.34 13.34 -0.29
CA GLY A 110 -12.46 14.27 -0.47
C GLY A 110 -12.20 15.74 -0.10
N GLU A 111 -11.07 16.10 0.51
CA GLU A 111 -10.78 17.52 0.81
C GLU A 111 -10.46 18.34 -0.45
N GLY A 112 -10.04 17.70 -1.54
CA GLY A 112 -9.97 18.32 -2.87
C GLY A 112 -11.35 18.68 -3.47
N GLN A 113 -12.44 18.10 -2.95
CA GLN A 113 -13.81 18.48 -3.31
C GLN A 113 -14.41 19.55 -2.38
N ARG A 114 -13.71 19.96 -1.31
CA ARG A 114 -14.13 21.12 -0.48
C ARG A 114 -14.04 22.46 -1.22
N LEU A 115 -13.39 22.51 -2.39
CA LEU A 115 -13.38 23.69 -3.26
C LEU A 115 -14.66 23.84 -4.12
N LEU A 116 -15.58 22.87 -4.07
CA LEU A 116 -16.89 22.95 -4.74
C LEU A 116 -18.01 22.53 -3.79
N GLY A 117 -18.21 23.25 -2.69
CA GLY A 117 -19.51 23.51 -2.06
C GLY A 117 -20.48 22.36 -1.70
N PHE A 118 -20.10 21.09 -1.76
CA PHE A 118 -20.97 19.95 -1.42
C PHE A 118 -20.42 19.19 -0.20
N GLY A 119 -21.35 18.72 0.64
CA GLY A 119 -21.14 18.28 2.02
C GLY A 119 -20.05 17.23 2.27
N SER A 120 -19.76 17.00 3.55
CA SER A 120 -18.87 15.92 3.99
C SER A 120 -19.29 14.59 3.38
N VAL A 121 -18.39 13.93 2.66
CA VAL A 121 -18.56 12.54 2.20
C VAL A 121 -18.92 11.67 3.40
N SER A 122 -20.01 10.90 3.31
CA SER A 122 -20.47 10.03 4.40
C SER A 122 -19.41 9.00 4.75
N ASP A 123 -19.35 8.61 6.01
CA ASP A 123 -18.36 7.63 6.47
C ASP A 123 -18.58 6.26 5.82
N GLU A 124 -19.83 5.92 5.49
CA GLU A 124 -20.17 4.73 4.69
C GLU A 124 -19.48 4.74 3.30
N TYR A 125 -19.44 5.89 2.63
CA TYR A 125 -18.78 6.00 1.33
C TYR A 125 -17.26 5.86 1.47
N LYS A 126 -16.66 6.47 2.49
CA LYS A 126 -15.21 6.34 2.75
C LYS A 126 -14.83 4.90 3.02
N ILE A 127 -15.60 4.21 3.84
CA ILE A 127 -15.43 2.79 4.15
C ILE A 127 -15.53 1.94 2.88
N ALA A 128 -16.52 2.20 2.02
CA ALA A 128 -16.69 1.47 0.78
C ALA A 128 -15.54 1.70 -0.21
N ASP A 129 -15.05 2.94 -0.32
CA ASP A 129 -13.91 3.28 -1.18
C ASP A 129 -12.62 2.63 -0.66
N GLN A 130 -12.37 2.65 0.64
CA GLN A 130 -11.25 1.93 1.27
C GLN A 130 -11.32 0.43 1.04
N CYS A 131 -12.49 -0.19 1.21
CA CYS A 131 -12.70 -1.61 0.92
C CYS A 131 -12.38 -1.94 -0.53
N MET A 132 -12.78 -1.07 -1.45
CA MET A 132 -12.50 -1.24 -2.87
C MET A 132 -11.01 -1.07 -3.19
N ASP A 133 -10.34 -0.05 -2.63
CA ASP A 133 -8.90 0.15 -2.78
C ASP A 133 -8.13 -1.07 -2.24
N ALA A 134 -8.52 -1.58 -1.05
CA ALA A 134 -7.96 -2.81 -0.49
C ALA A 134 -8.17 -4.00 -1.42
N TRP A 135 -9.40 -4.22 -1.92
CA TRP A 135 -9.69 -5.32 -2.84
C TRP A 135 -8.87 -5.25 -4.13
N ARG A 136 -8.72 -4.06 -4.72
CA ARG A 136 -7.93 -3.88 -5.96
C ARG A 136 -6.47 -4.21 -5.72
N ILE A 137 -5.90 -3.87 -4.57
CA ILE A 137 -4.51 -4.19 -4.27
C ILE A 137 -4.34 -5.67 -3.92
N ILE A 138 -5.20 -6.22 -3.06
CA ILE A 138 -5.08 -7.58 -2.50
C ILE A 138 -5.37 -8.64 -3.56
N TYR A 139 -6.40 -8.44 -4.37
CA TYR A 139 -6.89 -9.43 -5.34
C TYR A 139 -6.82 -8.93 -6.79
N GLY A 140 -7.23 -7.69 -7.03
CA GLY A 140 -7.36 -7.15 -8.39
C GLY A 140 -6.02 -7.10 -9.15
N ALA A 141 -5.00 -6.48 -8.58
CA ALA A 141 -3.72 -6.26 -9.23
C ALA A 141 -2.97 -7.58 -9.48
N PRO A 142 -2.87 -8.51 -8.50
CA PRO A 142 -2.31 -9.83 -8.76
C PRO A 142 -2.99 -10.57 -9.91
N GLN A 143 -4.33 -10.61 -9.93
CA GLN A 143 -5.10 -11.28 -10.99
C GLN A 143 -4.93 -10.62 -12.35
N VAL A 144 -5.04 -9.29 -12.43
CA VAL A 144 -4.89 -8.54 -13.69
C VAL A 144 -3.50 -8.75 -14.28
N LEU A 145 -2.47 -8.90 -13.44
CA LEU A 145 -1.08 -9.04 -13.87
C LEU A 145 -0.62 -10.49 -14.03
N ASN A 146 -1.40 -11.47 -13.56
CA ASN A 146 -0.98 -12.86 -13.35
C ASN A 146 0.29 -12.96 -12.49
N MET A 147 0.25 -12.30 -11.33
CA MET A 147 1.35 -12.18 -10.36
C MET A 147 0.89 -12.56 -8.94
N ASP A 148 -0.02 -13.53 -8.83
CA ASP A 148 -0.59 -13.99 -7.55
C ASP A 148 0.50 -14.40 -6.56
N GLU A 149 1.53 -15.11 -7.00
CA GLU A 149 2.64 -15.53 -6.14
C GLU A 149 3.58 -14.38 -5.79
N GLU A 150 4.01 -13.58 -6.78
CA GLU A 150 4.96 -12.49 -6.50
C GLU A 150 4.37 -11.36 -5.66
N LEU A 151 3.06 -11.12 -5.75
CA LEU A 151 2.38 -10.09 -4.97
C LEU A 151 1.77 -10.63 -3.67
N ALA A 152 1.79 -11.93 -3.40
CA ALA A 152 1.24 -12.49 -2.16
C ALA A 152 1.74 -11.81 -0.86
N PRO A 153 3.05 -11.49 -0.69
CA PRO A 153 3.52 -10.79 0.51
C PRO A 153 2.91 -9.39 0.66
N VAL A 154 2.76 -8.67 -0.45
CA VAL A 154 2.14 -7.34 -0.50
C VAL A 154 0.64 -7.45 -0.19
N SER A 155 -0.05 -8.38 -0.82
CA SER A 155 -1.48 -8.63 -0.59
C SER A 155 -1.77 -8.98 0.87
N ASN A 156 -0.95 -9.82 1.50
CA ASN A 156 -1.11 -10.18 2.91
C ASN A 156 -0.89 -8.98 3.83
N ALA A 157 0.18 -8.21 3.64
CA ALA A 157 0.46 -7.02 4.43
C ALA A 157 -0.66 -5.97 4.33
N VAL A 158 -1.22 -5.77 3.13
CA VAL A 158 -2.34 -4.85 2.89
C VAL A 158 -3.63 -5.38 3.52
N LYS A 159 -3.89 -6.69 3.43
CA LYS A 159 -5.05 -7.33 4.08
C LYS A 159 -5.00 -7.16 5.58
N GLU A 160 -3.87 -7.44 6.20
CA GLU A 160 -3.67 -7.25 7.65
C GLU A 160 -3.90 -5.80 8.05
N ALA A 161 -3.31 -4.83 7.33
CA ALA A 161 -3.52 -3.42 7.60
C ALA A 161 -4.99 -2.99 7.43
N TYR A 162 -5.68 -3.50 6.41
CA TYR A 162 -7.10 -3.20 6.20
C TYR A 162 -7.98 -3.77 7.31
N CYS A 163 -7.69 -4.98 7.78
CA CYS A 163 -8.40 -5.61 8.89
C CYS A 163 -8.25 -4.86 10.23
N LEU A 164 -7.30 -3.94 10.36
CA LEU A 164 -7.14 -3.07 11.53
C LEU A 164 -7.97 -1.77 11.44
N VAL A 165 -8.65 -1.51 10.33
CA VAL A 165 -9.46 -0.29 10.16
C VAL A 165 -10.68 -0.30 11.08
N ASP A 166 -11.41 -1.43 11.12
CA ASP A 166 -12.53 -1.68 12.05
C ASP A 166 -12.88 -3.18 12.10
N ASP A 167 -13.73 -3.55 13.05
CA ASP A 167 -14.12 -4.94 13.33
C ASP A 167 -14.85 -5.63 12.17
N LEU A 168 -15.44 -4.86 11.23
CA LEU A 168 -16.19 -5.39 10.09
C LEU A 168 -15.36 -5.43 8.80
N ALA A 169 -14.11 -4.96 8.83
CA ALA A 169 -13.28 -4.85 7.64
C ALA A 169 -13.04 -6.21 6.95
N ALA A 170 -12.77 -7.26 7.71
CA ALA A 170 -12.55 -8.59 7.15
C ALA A 170 -13.79 -9.11 6.39
N ASP A 171 -14.98 -8.98 7.00
CA ASP A 171 -16.24 -9.45 6.43
C ASP A 171 -16.57 -8.67 5.14
N ARG A 172 -16.45 -7.33 5.17
CA ARG A 172 -16.68 -6.49 3.98
C ARG A 172 -15.77 -6.87 2.81
N LEU A 173 -14.51 -7.20 3.09
CA LEU A 173 -13.55 -7.58 2.06
C LEU A 173 -13.91 -8.93 1.42
N GLU A 174 -14.33 -9.90 2.22
CA GLU A 174 -14.73 -11.22 1.71
C GLU A 174 -16.05 -11.15 0.94
N GLU A 175 -17.05 -10.43 1.47
CA GLU A 175 -18.32 -10.18 0.75
C GLU A 175 -18.06 -9.54 -0.63
N LEU A 176 -17.16 -8.55 -0.68
CA LEU A 176 -16.80 -7.89 -1.93
C LEU A 176 -16.09 -8.85 -2.90
N ARG A 177 -15.18 -9.68 -2.38
CA ARG A 177 -14.47 -10.71 -3.17
C ARG A 177 -15.45 -11.72 -3.77
N GLU A 178 -16.39 -12.23 -2.99
CA GLU A 178 -17.43 -13.13 -3.49
C GLU A 178 -18.29 -12.45 -4.57
N LYS A 179 -18.76 -11.22 -4.30
CA LYS A 179 -19.60 -10.46 -5.23
C LYS A 179 -18.92 -10.24 -6.58
N LEU A 180 -17.61 -9.93 -6.58
CA LEU A 180 -16.87 -9.69 -7.82
C LEU A 180 -16.47 -10.97 -8.54
N SER A 181 -16.16 -12.05 -7.81
CA SER A 181 -15.90 -13.36 -8.43
C SER A 181 -17.12 -13.92 -9.18
N ARG A 182 -18.33 -13.66 -8.70
CA ARG A 182 -19.60 -14.06 -9.37
C ARG A 182 -19.89 -13.25 -10.64
N LYS A 183 -19.40 -12.01 -10.75
CA LYS A 183 -19.59 -11.14 -11.92
C LYS A 183 -18.59 -11.38 -13.04
N GLY A 184 -17.50 -12.07 -12.77
CA GLY A 184 -16.46 -12.43 -13.75
C GLY A 184 -16.66 -13.80 -14.42
N LYS A 185 -17.74 -14.52 -14.08
CA LYS A 185 -18.23 -15.71 -14.78
C LYS A 185 -19.32 -15.29 -15.77
#